data_AF-A0AAD9HY12-F1
#
_entry.id   AF-A0AAD9HY12-F1
#
_cell.length_a   1.000
_cell.length_b   1.000
_cell.length_c   1.000
_cell.angle_alpha   90.00
_cell.angle_beta   90.00
_cell.angle_gamma   90.00
#
_symmetry.space_group_name_H-M   'P 1'
#
loop_
_entity.id
_entity.type
_entity.pdbx_description
1 polymer ?
#
loop_
_entity_poly.entity_id
_entity_poly.type
_entity_poly.pdbx_seq_one_letter_code
_entity_poly.pdbx_strand_id
1 'polypeptide(L)'
;MAPKAQASTAVTEQQVLVPETLLKKRKSQEKARAEKLAEADKKKKANKEKRGVIFKRAETYVKEYRDAEREKIRLARAAKQDGSFYIPAEAKLIFLIRIKGINKMPPKPRKILQLLRLIQINSGVFIKVTKATTEMIKIVEPWVAYGYPNLKSVKELIYKRGYGKVNKQRIALTDNAIIEENLGKYGIICMEDLIHEIYTVGPNFKQASNFLWPFKLSNPNGGFRPRKFKHFIEGGDLGNREENINALIRQMN
;
A
#
# COMPACT_ATOMS: atom_id res chain seq x y z
N MET A 1 -22.07 -45.45 -72.58
CA MET A 1 -20.91 -45.59 -71.67
C MET A 1 -20.63 -44.21 -71.08
N ALA A 2 -20.86 -44.02 -69.78
CA ALA A 2 -20.52 -42.76 -69.10
C ALA A 2 -19.00 -42.72 -68.83
N PRO A 3 -18.32 -41.57 -68.98
CA PRO A 3 -16.89 -41.48 -68.72
C PRO A 3 -16.62 -41.65 -67.21
N LYS A 4 -15.74 -42.61 -66.86
CA LYS A 4 -15.23 -42.79 -65.50
C LYS A 4 -14.46 -41.53 -65.10
N ALA A 5 -14.86 -40.90 -63.99
CA ALA A 5 -14.14 -39.78 -63.39
C ALA A 5 -12.69 -40.19 -63.11
N GLN A 6 -11.73 -39.41 -63.63
CA GLN A 6 -10.31 -39.59 -63.34
C GLN A 6 -10.06 -39.23 -61.87
N ALA A 7 -9.63 -40.21 -61.07
CA ALA A 7 -9.20 -39.96 -59.69
C ALA A 7 -7.91 -39.11 -59.73
N SER A 8 -7.91 -37.98 -59.01
CA SER A 8 -6.74 -37.10 -58.95
C SER A 8 -5.55 -37.84 -58.33
N THR A 9 -4.40 -37.84 -58.99
CA THR A 9 -3.12 -38.40 -58.52
C THR A 9 -2.42 -37.54 -57.46
N ALA A 10 -3.04 -36.42 -57.06
CA ALA A 10 -2.53 -35.58 -55.99
C ALA A 10 -2.64 -36.30 -54.65
N VAL A 11 -1.50 -36.46 -53.97
CA VAL A 11 -1.42 -37.04 -52.62
C VAL A 11 -2.33 -36.22 -51.70
N THR A 12 -3.36 -36.87 -51.16
CA THR A 12 -4.28 -36.21 -50.23
C THR A 12 -3.60 -36.04 -48.87
N GLU A 13 -3.96 -35.00 -48.11
CA GLU A 13 -3.35 -34.67 -46.81
C GLU A 13 -3.37 -35.84 -45.81
N GLN A 14 -4.30 -36.79 -46.00
CA GLN A 14 -4.47 -38.02 -45.23
C GLN A 14 -3.45 -39.12 -45.58
N GLN A 15 -2.81 -39.06 -46.76
CA GLN A 15 -1.81 -40.02 -47.22
C GLN A 15 -0.38 -39.64 -46.80
N VAL A 16 -0.17 -38.43 -46.28
CA VAL A 16 1.13 -37.96 -45.78
C VAL A 16 1.33 -38.45 -44.33
N LEU A 17 2.17 -39.47 -44.13
CA LEU A 17 2.53 -39.98 -42.81
C LEU A 17 3.24 -38.90 -41.99
N VAL A 18 2.57 -38.41 -40.95
CA VAL A 18 3.11 -37.40 -40.05
C VAL A 18 4.25 -38.00 -39.21
N PRO A 19 5.42 -37.34 -39.11
CA PRO A 19 6.51 -37.78 -38.25
C PRO A 19 6.09 -38.05 -36.81
N GLU A 20 6.55 -39.18 -36.24
CA GLU A 20 6.20 -39.62 -34.88
C GLU A 20 6.56 -38.57 -33.80
N THR A 21 7.63 -37.81 -34.02
CA THR A 21 8.08 -36.71 -33.17
C THR A 21 7.04 -35.59 -33.07
N LEU A 22 6.34 -35.28 -34.16
CA LEU A 22 5.26 -34.29 -34.18
C LEU A 22 4.02 -34.79 -33.43
N LEU A 23 3.69 -36.09 -33.56
CA LEU A 23 2.59 -36.70 -32.80
C LEU A 23 2.87 -36.70 -31.29
N LYS A 24 4.10 -37.03 -30.88
CA LYS A 24 4.54 -36.95 -29.47
C LYS A 24 4.49 -35.51 -28.95
N LYS A 25 4.92 -34.52 -29.75
CA LYS A 25 4.85 -33.10 -29.39
C LYS A 25 3.40 -32.61 -29.23
N ARG A 26 2.48 -32.99 -30.14
CA ARG A 26 1.05 -32.65 -30.04
C ARG A 26 0.43 -33.20 -28.76
N LYS A 27 0.62 -34.48 -28.45
CA LYS A 27 0.14 -35.10 -27.20
C LYS A 27 0.68 -34.40 -25.95
N SER A 28 1.97 -34.05 -25.93
CA SER A 28 2.58 -33.32 -24.81
C SER A 28 1.99 -31.92 -24.64
N GLN A 29 1.78 -31.19 -25.75
CA GLN A 29 1.19 -29.86 -25.72
C GLN A 29 -0.28 -29.87 -25.31
N GLU A 30 -1.06 -30.85 -25.78
CA GLU A 30 -2.45 -31.06 -25.36
C GLU A 30 -2.55 -31.36 -23.87
N LYS A 31 -1.70 -32.25 -23.34
CA LYS A 31 -1.62 -32.54 -21.91
C LYS A 31 -1.27 -31.29 -21.10
N ALA A 32 -0.22 -30.57 -21.49
CA ALA A 32 0.18 -29.33 -20.82
C ALA A 32 -0.91 -28.24 -20.90
N ARG A 33 -1.67 -28.19 -21.99
CA ARG A 33 -2.80 -27.26 -22.14
C ARG A 33 -3.96 -27.64 -21.23
N ALA A 34 -4.31 -28.93 -21.17
CA ALA A 34 -5.35 -29.44 -20.29
C ALA A 34 -5.01 -29.19 -18.80
N GLU A 35 -3.76 -29.44 -18.40
CA GLU A 35 -3.26 -29.15 -17.04
C GLU A 35 -3.35 -27.66 -16.71
N LYS A 36 -2.90 -26.78 -17.62
CA LYS A 36 -2.99 -25.32 -17.46
C LYS A 36 -4.44 -24.83 -17.36
N LEU A 37 -5.35 -25.39 -18.15
CA LEU A 37 -6.78 -25.05 -18.10
C LEU A 37 -7.40 -25.48 -16.76
N ALA A 38 -7.12 -26.71 -16.33
CA ALA A 38 -7.60 -27.21 -15.04
C ALA A 38 -7.06 -26.37 -13.87
N GLU A 39 -5.80 -25.94 -13.91
CA GLU A 39 -5.21 -25.06 -12.90
C GLU A 39 -5.83 -23.65 -12.93
N ALA A 40 -6.07 -23.10 -14.12
CA ALA A 40 -6.74 -21.81 -14.28
C ALA A 40 -8.16 -21.83 -13.72
N ASP A 41 -8.93 -22.90 -13.95
CA ASP A 41 -10.27 -23.06 -13.41
C ASP A 41 -10.27 -23.18 -11.89
N LYS A 42 -9.31 -23.92 -11.32
CA LYS A 42 -9.11 -24.01 -9.86
C LYS A 42 -8.78 -22.63 -9.27
N LYS A 43 -7.84 -21.88 -9.88
CA LYS A 43 -7.49 -20.50 -9.47
C LYS A 43 -8.69 -19.57 -9.57
N LYS A 44 -9.50 -19.67 -10.62
CA LYS A 44 -10.70 -18.84 -10.81
C LYS A 44 -11.73 -19.08 -9.71
N LYS A 45 -11.98 -20.34 -9.34
CA LYS A 45 -12.88 -20.69 -8.23
C LYS A 45 -12.35 -20.14 -6.89
N ALA A 46 -11.08 -20.39 -6.57
CA ALA A 46 -10.45 -19.87 -5.36
C ALA A 46 -10.49 -18.33 -5.29
N ASN A 47 -10.21 -17.64 -6.40
CA ASN A 47 -10.25 -16.18 -6.45
C ASN A 47 -11.67 -15.62 -6.25
N LYS A 48 -12.71 -16.33 -6.70
CA LYS A 48 -14.10 -15.93 -6.48
C LYS A 48 -14.45 -15.98 -4.99
N GLU A 49 -14.06 -17.06 -4.31
CA GLU A 49 -14.26 -17.21 -2.87
C GLU A 49 -13.49 -16.14 -2.08
N LYS A 50 -12.20 -15.94 -2.41
CA LYS A 50 -11.37 -14.89 -1.81
C LYS A 50 -11.98 -13.50 -1.98
N ARG A 51 -12.51 -13.19 -3.17
CA ARG A 51 -13.14 -11.88 -3.43
C ARG A 51 -14.36 -11.66 -2.53
N GLY A 52 -15.15 -12.70 -2.27
CA GLY A 52 -16.26 -12.63 -1.31
C GLY A 52 -15.79 -12.34 0.11
N VAL A 53 -14.70 -12.97 0.55
CA VAL A 53 -14.10 -12.72 1.87
C VAL A 53 -13.55 -11.30 1.98
N ILE A 54 -12.80 -10.83 0.98
CA ILE A 54 -12.24 -9.48 0.93
C ILE A 54 -13.34 -8.42 1.01
N PHE A 55 -14.45 -8.62 0.27
CA PHE A 55 -15.58 -7.69 0.29
C PHE A 55 -16.21 -7.58 1.69
N LYS A 56 -16.49 -8.72 2.33
CA LYS A 56 -17.04 -8.74 3.70
C LYS A 56 -16.10 -8.09 4.71
N ARG A 57 -14.78 -8.32 4.60
CA ARG A 57 -13.78 -7.67 5.46
C ARG A 57 -13.76 -6.16 5.28
N ALA A 58 -13.77 -5.69 4.04
CA ALA A 58 -13.82 -4.25 3.75
C ALA A 58 -15.07 -3.59 4.33
N GLU A 59 -16.23 -4.26 4.24
CA GLU A 59 -17.48 -3.81 4.87
C GLU A 59 -17.34 -3.71 6.39
N THR A 60 -16.75 -4.72 7.04
CA THR A 60 -16.54 -4.70 8.50
C THR A 60 -15.62 -3.56 8.92
N TYR A 61 -14.52 -3.29 8.20
CA TYR A 61 -13.62 -2.18 8.53
C TYR A 61 -14.31 -0.82 8.36
N VAL A 62 -15.11 -0.64 7.31
CA VAL A 62 -15.88 0.61 7.12
C VAL A 62 -16.86 0.83 8.26
N LYS A 63 -17.55 -0.24 8.70
CA LYS A 63 -18.43 -0.18 9.86
C LYS A 63 -17.65 0.20 11.11
N GLU A 64 -16.54 -0.48 11.39
CA GLU A 64 -15.67 -0.19 12.54
C GLU A 64 -15.19 1.26 12.57
N TYR A 65 -14.73 1.82 11.45
CA TYR A 65 -14.30 3.21 11.39
C TYR A 65 -15.43 4.20 11.69
N ARG A 66 -16.63 3.96 11.15
CA ARG A 66 -17.80 4.80 11.38
C ARG A 66 -18.27 4.72 12.83
N ASP A 67 -18.28 3.52 13.40
CA ASP A 67 -18.70 3.29 14.78
C ASP A 67 -17.69 3.93 15.75
N ALA A 68 -16.38 3.82 15.49
CA ALA A 68 -15.34 4.48 16.27
C ALA A 68 -15.41 6.02 16.22
N GLU A 69 -15.75 6.61 15.06
CA GLU A 69 -15.95 8.05 14.91
C GLU A 69 -17.19 8.53 15.67
N ARG A 70 -18.32 7.81 15.53
CA ARG A 70 -19.57 8.09 16.26
C ARG A 70 -19.37 7.99 17.76
N GLU A 71 -18.62 6.99 18.22
CA GLU A 71 -18.35 6.77 19.64
C GLU A 71 -17.57 7.93 20.26
N LYS A 72 -16.54 8.43 19.56
CA LYS A 72 -15.81 9.64 20.01
C LYS A 72 -16.74 10.83 20.19
N ILE A 73 -17.69 11.03 19.27
CA ILE A 73 -18.67 12.11 19.34
C ILE A 73 -19.66 11.88 20.50
N ARG A 74 -20.12 10.64 20.69
CA ARG A 74 -21.02 10.25 21.77
C ARG A 74 -20.41 10.53 23.14
N LEU A 75 -19.16 10.08 23.36
CA LEU A 75 -18.43 10.29 24.60
C LEU A 75 -18.20 11.77 24.89
N ALA A 76 -17.83 12.56 23.87
CA ALA A 76 -17.67 14.01 24.03
C ALA A 76 -18.98 14.71 24.42
N ARG A 77 -20.13 14.27 23.87
CA ARG A 77 -21.46 14.81 24.23
C ARG A 77 -21.88 14.39 25.63
N ALA A 78 -21.68 13.13 26.01
CA ALA A 78 -21.99 12.61 27.34
C ALA A 78 -21.19 13.36 28.42
N ALA A 79 -19.87 13.49 28.23
CA ALA A 79 -19.04 14.25 29.17
C ALA A 79 -19.53 15.70 29.32
N LYS A 80 -19.90 16.36 28.21
CA LYS A 80 -20.46 17.71 28.23
C LYS A 80 -21.80 17.79 28.99
N GLN A 81 -22.65 16.78 28.90
CA GLN A 81 -23.91 16.70 29.66
C GLN A 81 -23.67 16.52 31.16
N ASP A 82 -22.70 15.69 31.53
CA ASP A 82 -22.33 15.43 32.92
C ASP A 82 -21.49 16.57 33.54
N GLY A 83 -21.14 17.60 32.76
CA GLY A 83 -20.26 18.69 33.19
C GLY A 83 -18.78 18.29 33.34
N SER A 84 -18.39 17.14 32.81
CA SER A 84 -17.00 16.63 32.82
C SER A 84 -16.31 16.83 31.45
N PHE A 85 -14.99 16.62 31.41
CA PHE A 85 -14.20 16.75 30.18
C PHE A 85 -13.80 15.38 29.62
N TYR A 86 -14.11 15.16 28.35
CA TYR A 86 -13.62 14.00 27.61
C TYR A 86 -12.24 14.27 27.03
N ILE A 87 -11.24 13.48 27.45
CA ILE A 87 -9.87 13.54 26.91
C ILE A 87 -9.72 12.42 25.87
N PRO A 88 -9.50 12.74 24.59
CA PRO A 88 -9.32 11.73 23.56
C PRO A 88 -7.98 11.00 23.74
N ALA A 89 -7.95 9.74 23.30
CA ALA A 89 -6.72 8.96 23.28
C ALA A 89 -5.67 9.59 22.35
N GLU A 90 -4.41 9.55 22.75
CA GLU A 90 -3.28 9.99 21.93
C GLU A 90 -3.19 9.21 20.62
N ALA A 91 -2.71 9.89 19.57
CA ALA A 91 -2.54 9.27 18.26
C ALA A 91 -1.44 8.19 18.28
N LYS A 92 -1.73 7.05 17.66
CA LYS A 92 -0.80 5.90 17.60
C LYS A 92 0.08 5.90 16.34
N LEU A 93 -0.29 6.68 15.34
CA LEU A 93 0.32 6.71 14.01
C LEU A 93 0.79 8.12 13.67
N ILE A 94 2.02 8.25 13.19
CA ILE A 94 2.55 9.48 12.63
C ILE A 94 2.94 9.25 11.16
N PHE A 95 2.63 10.23 10.31
CA PHE A 95 3.22 10.32 8.98
C PHE A 95 4.34 11.36 8.99
N LEU A 96 5.56 10.93 8.69
CA LEU A 96 6.72 11.81 8.57
C LEU A 96 6.97 12.14 7.10
N ILE A 97 7.26 13.40 6.81
CA ILE A 97 7.69 13.88 5.49
C ILE A 97 9.03 14.60 5.64
N ARG A 98 10.01 14.25 4.81
CA ARG A 98 11.28 14.98 4.77
C ARG A 98 11.17 16.26 3.95
N ILE A 99 11.38 17.40 4.58
CA ILE A 99 11.23 18.73 3.96
C ILE A 99 12.58 19.34 3.55
N LYS A 100 13.63 19.11 4.33
CA LYS A 100 14.96 19.71 4.12
C LYS A 100 15.96 18.69 3.54
N GLY A 101 16.88 19.19 2.70
CA GLY A 101 17.91 18.41 1.99
C GLY A 101 18.99 17.80 2.90
N ILE A 102 20.04 17.23 2.30
CA ILE A 102 21.18 16.61 3.02
C ILE A 102 22.29 17.60 3.38
N ASN A 103 22.32 18.78 2.75
CA ASN A 103 23.44 19.72 2.89
C ASN A 103 23.48 20.33 4.29
N LYS A 104 24.69 20.48 4.84
CA LYS A 104 24.96 21.07 6.17
C LYS A 104 24.18 20.37 7.30
N MET A 105 24.04 19.04 7.21
CA MET A 105 23.36 18.23 8.23
C MET A 105 24.41 17.52 9.11
N PRO A 106 24.31 17.62 10.45
CA PRO A 106 25.19 16.87 11.34
C PRO A 106 25.01 15.35 11.17
N PRO A 107 26.02 14.53 11.49
CA PRO A 107 25.99 13.09 11.25
C PRO A 107 24.89 12.35 12.04
N LYS A 108 24.58 12.80 13.27
CA LYS A 108 23.57 12.16 14.13
C LYS A 108 22.13 12.26 13.55
N PRO A 109 21.58 13.45 13.22
CA PRO A 109 20.31 13.56 12.49
C PRO A 109 20.30 12.82 11.15
N ARG A 110 21.42 12.84 10.41
CA ARG A 110 21.55 12.13 9.13
C ARG A 110 21.34 10.63 9.30
N LYS A 111 21.93 10.02 10.35
CA LYS A 111 21.76 8.60 10.63
C LYS A 111 20.32 8.27 11.04
N ILE A 112 19.68 9.12 11.84
CA ILE A 112 18.28 8.93 12.25
C ILE A 112 17.34 8.95 11.03
N LEU A 113 17.51 9.91 10.11
CA LEU A 113 16.71 9.95 8.88
C LEU A 113 16.91 8.69 8.02
N GLN A 114 18.12 8.12 7.97
CA GLN A 114 18.37 6.85 7.29
C GLN A 114 17.64 5.68 7.96
N LEU A 115 17.64 5.61 9.30
CA LEU A 115 16.91 4.58 10.05
C LEU A 115 15.40 4.67 9.81
N LEU A 116 14.86 5.89 9.71
CA LEU A 116 13.46 6.14 9.36
C LEU A 116 13.15 5.99 7.87
N ARG A 117 14.15 5.65 7.04
CA ARG A 117 14.07 5.48 5.57
C ARG A 117 13.76 6.77 4.79
N LEU A 118 14.04 7.94 5.37
CA LEU A 118 13.83 9.27 4.78
C LEU A 118 15.09 9.79 4.08
N ILE A 119 15.48 9.14 2.98
CA ILE A 119 16.76 9.43 2.28
C ILE A 119 16.64 10.65 1.34
N GLN A 120 15.48 10.83 0.71
CA GLN A 120 15.24 11.86 -0.29
C GLN A 120 14.30 12.95 0.26
N ILE A 121 14.40 14.18 -0.27
CA ILE A 121 13.40 15.22 0.02
C ILE A 121 12.03 14.78 -0.51
N ASN A 122 10.96 15.26 0.13
CA ASN A 122 9.58 14.88 -0.16
C ASN A 122 9.35 13.36 -0.12
N SER A 123 10.15 12.62 0.65
CA SER A 123 9.84 11.23 0.98
C SER A 123 8.97 11.17 2.23
N GLY A 124 8.02 10.24 2.25
CA GLY A 124 7.07 10.04 3.34
C GLY A 124 7.07 8.62 3.89
N VAL A 125 6.94 8.45 5.22
CA VAL A 125 6.90 7.13 5.87
C VAL A 125 5.90 7.14 7.03
N PHE A 126 5.15 6.04 7.19
CA PHE A 126 4.33 5.77 8.37
C PHE A 126 5.16 5.19 9.51
N ILE A 127 5.06 5.80 10.69
CA ILE A 127 5.79 5.41 11.90
C ILE A 127 4.80 5.20 13.04
N LYS A 128 4.95 4.08 13.74
CA LYS A 128 4.23 3.80 14.99
C LYS A 128 4.78 4.68 16.11
N VAL A 129 3.89 5.29 16.88
CA VAL A 129 4.24 6.11 18.03
C VAL A 129 4.71 5.21 19.16
N THR A 130 5.96 5.41 19.56
CA THR A 130 6.60 4.84 20.76
C THR A 130 7.45 5.94 21.39
N LYS A 131 7.74 5.85 22.69
CA LYS A 131 8.63 6.80 23.36
C LYS A 131 9.96 6.96 22.61
N ALA A 132 10.56 5.85 22.20
CA ALA A 132 11.82 5.84 21.46
C ALA A 132 11.73 6.56 20.10
N THR A 133 10.67 6.30 19.31
CA THR A 133 10.49 6.97 18.02
C THR A 133 10.24 8.46 18.20
N THR A 134 9.50 8.87 19.23
CA THR A 134 9.23 10.29 19.51
C THR A 134 10.53 11.02 19.85
N GLU A 135 11.40 10.43 20.68
CA GLU A 135 12.73 11.01 20.97
C GLU A 135 13.62 11.09 19.72
N MET A 136 13.57 10.09 18.84
CA MET A 136 14.28 10.14 17.55
C MET A 136 13.75 11.28 16.67
N ILE A 137 12.42 11.47 16.61
CA ILE A 137 11.76 12.50 15.80
C ILE A 137 12.13 13.89 16.31
N LYS A 138 12.15 14.12 17.62
CA LYS A 138 12.57 15.41 18.23
C LYS A 138 13.96 15.85 17.74
N ILE A 139 14.90 14.90 17.59
CA ILE A 139 16.26 15.21 17.10
C ILE A 139 16.27 15.63 15.62
N VAL A 140 15.40 15.04 14.80
CA VAL A 140 15.33 15.32 13.34
C VAL A 140 14.27 16.36 12.97
N GLU A 141 13.58 16.92 13.95
CA GLU A 141 12.51 17.89 13.80
C GLU A 141 12.85 19.05 12.84
N PRO A 142 14.08 19.63 12.85
CA PRO A 142 14.46 20.71 11.93
C PRO A 142 14.58 20.30 10.44
N TRP A 143 14.32 19.04 10.08
CA TRP A 143 14.38 18.54 8.71
C TRP A 143 13.10 17.89 8.21
N VAL A 144 12.14 17.63 9.10
CA VAL A 144 10.91 16.89 8.79
C VAL A 144 9.68 17.70 9.17
N ALA A 145 8.58 17.47 8.48
CA ALA A 145 7.24 17.72 8.99
C ALA A 145 6.61 16.41 9.40
N TYR A 146 5.83 16.43 10.46
CA TYR A 146 5.08 15.26 10.86
C TYR A 146 3.76 15.63 11.52
N GLY A 147 2.88 14.63 11.61
CA GLY A 147 1.60 14.77 12.29
C GLY A 147 0.79 13.50 12.16
N TYR A 148 -0.49 13.59 12.51
CA TYR A 148 -1.40 12.45 12.61
C TYR A 148 -2.22 12.33 11.32
N PRO A 149 -1.97 11.31 10.49
CA PRO A 149 -2.72 11.14 9.26
C PRO A 149 -4.14 10.64 9.55
N ASN A 150 -5.12 11.14 8.82
CA ASN A 150 -6.48 10.63 8.86
C ASN A 150 -6.65 9.43 7.90
N LEU A 151 -7.76 8.70 8.04
CA LEU A 151 -8.03 7.51 7.22
C LEU A 151 -7.98 7.81 5.71
N LYS A 152 -8.52 8.98 5.30
CA LYS A 152 -8.51 9.43 3.90
C LYS A 152 -7.09 9.61 3.37
N SER A 153 -6.22 10.29 4.12
CA SER A 153 -4.83 10.53 3.74
C SER A 153 -4.02 9.23 3.68
N VAL A 154 -4.23 8.29 4.61
CA VAL A 154 -3.60 6.95 4.55
C VAL A 154 -4.06 6.20 3.29
N LYS A 155 -5.37 6.19 3.04
CA LYS A 155 -5.98 5.54 1.88
C LYS A 155 -5.41 6.11 0.58
N GLU A 156 -5.48 7.43 0.38
CA GLU A 156 -5.02 8.05 -0.86
C GLU A 156 -3.51 7.86 -1.08
N LEU A 157 -2.69 7.88 -0.03
CA LEU A 157 -1.25 7.62 -0.16
C LEU A 157 -0.97 6.20 -0.64
N ILE A 158 -1.61 5.20 -0.05
CA ILE A 158 -1.43 3.79 -0.43
C ILE A 158 -1.98 3.54 -1.84
N TYR A 159 -3.16 4.07 -2.17
CA TYR A 159 -3.76 3.88 -3.49
C TYR A 159 -3.01 4.59 -4.62
N LYS A 160 -2.60 5.85 -4.43
CA LYS A 160 -1.96 6.64 -5.51
C LYS A 160 -0.46 6.44 -5.59
N ARG A 161 0.21 6.28 -4.44
CA ARG A 161 1.67 6.32 -4.32
C ARG A 161 2.25 5.09 -3.62
N GLY A 162 1.43 4.06 -3.38
CA GLY A 162 1.85 2.80 -2.77
C GLY A 162 2.72 1.96 -3.68
N TYR A 163 3.91 1.64 -3.20
CA TYR A 163 4.79 0.66 -3.81
C TYR A 163 5.18 -0.36 -2.74
N GLY A 164 5.20 -1.64 -3.12
CA GLY A 164 5.71 -2.73 -2.29
C GLY A 164 7.21 -2.92 -2.51
N LYS A 165 7.91 -3.31 -1.45
CA LYS A 165 9.29 -3.77 -1.48
C LYS A 165 9.31 -5.29 -1.61
N VAL A 166 9.35 -5.77 -2.85
CA VAL A 166 9.37 -7.21 -3.19
C VAL A 166 10.75 -7.57 -3.71
N ASN A 167 11.42 -8.55 -3.10
CA ASN A 167 12.79 -8.94 -3.50
C ASN A 167 13.76 -7.75 -3.61
N LYS A 168 13.64 -6.78 -2.69
CA LYS A 168 14.39 -5.50 -2.67
C LYS A 168 14.12 -4.57 -3.86
N GLN A 169 13.20 -4.90 -4.74
CA GLN A 169 12.74 -4.06 -5.85
C GLN A 169 11.50 -3.26 -5.44
N ARG A 170 11.30 -2.12 -6.11
CA ARG A 170 10.15 -1.23 -5.91
C ARG A 170 9.08 -1.56 -6.95
N ILE A 171 8.01 -2.23 -6.53
CA ILE A 171 6.91 -2.68 -7.41
C ILE A 171 5.64 -1.91 -7.07
N ALA A 172 4.91 -1.43 -8.09
CA ALA A 172 3.65 -0.73 -7.88
C ALA A 172 2.57 -1.69 -7.36
N LEU A 173 1.73 -1.24 -6.42
CA LEU A 173 0.64 -2.04 -5.88
C LEU A 173 -0.57 -2.03 -6.81
N THR A 174 -0.49 -2.79 -7.92
CA THR A 174 -1.57 -2.88 -8.92
C THR A 174 -2.54 -4.02 -8.66
N ASP A 175 -2.09 -5.10 -8.03
CA ASP A 175 -2.88 -6.30 -7.74
C ASP A 175 -2.69 -6.75 -6.29
N ASN A 176 -3.75 -7.34 -5.72
CA ASN A 176 -3.75 -7.88 -4.37
C ASN A 176 -2.83 -9.10 -4.23
N ALA A 177 -2.54 -9.82 -5.33
CA ALA A 177 -1.59 -10.94 -5.31
C ALA A 177 -0.21 -10.54 -4.77
N ILE A 178 0.26 -9.32 -5.10
CA ILE A 178 1.56 -8.79 -4.63
C ILE A 178 1.56 -8.66 -3.10
N ILE A 179 0.43 -8.23 -2.53
CA ILE A 179 0.26 -8.06 -1.07
C ILE A 179 0.13 -9.43 -0.41
N GLU A 180 -0.72 -10.31 -0.94
CA GLU A 180 -0.97 -11.65 -0.41
C GLU A 180 0.31 -12.49 -0.37
N GLU A 181 1.13 -12.47 -1.42
CA GLU A 181 2.38 -13.25 -1.47
C GLU A 181 3.38 -12.81 -0.38
N ASN A 182 3.46 -11.51 -0.07
CA ASN A 182 4.44 -10.97 0.86
C ASN A 182 3.94 -10.89 2.32
N LEU A 183 2.65 -10.61 2.51
CA LEU A 183 2.02 -10.34 3.80
C LEU A 183 0.91 -11.31 4.17
N GLY A 184 0.54 -12.26 3.30
CA GLY A 184 -0.55 -13.21 3.54
C GLY A 184 -0.33 -14.08 4.78
N LYS A 185 0.92 -14.36 5.15
CA LYS A 185 1.28 -15.04 6.41
C LYS A 185 0.84 -14.29 7.68
N TYR A 186 0.60 -12.99 7.58
CA TYR A 186 0.12 -12.13 8.67
C TYR A 186 -1.38 -11.86 8.59
N GLY A 187 -2.10 -12.51 7.67
CA GLY A 187 -3.53 -12.33 7.45
C GLY A 187 -3.90 -11.11 6.59
N ILE A 188 -2.90 -10.41 6.03
CA ILE A 188 -3.08 -9.23 5.16
C ILE A 188 -3.13 -9.71 3.71
N ILE A 189 -4.32 -9.73 3.12
CA ILE A 189 -4.56 -10.34 1.80
C ILE A 189 -4.77 -9.27 0.74
N CYS A 190 -5.32 -8.13 1.10
CA CYS A 190 -5.71 -7.08 0.15
C CYS A 190 -5.23 -5.69 0.56
N MET A 191 -5.41 -4.72 -0.34
CA MET A 191 -5.11 -3.31 -0.04
C MET A 191 -5.87 -2.75 1.16
N GLU A 192 -7.14 -3.12 1.36
CA GLU A 192 -7.92 -2.61 2.49
C GLU A 192 -7.47 -3.20 3.83
N ASP A 193 -7.03 -4.47 3.86
CA ASP A 193 -6.37 -5.05 5.05
C ASP A 193 -5.08 -4.29 5.36
N LEU A 194 -4.29 -3.94 4.34
CA LEU A 194 -3.05 -3.18 4.51
C LEU A 194 -3.32 -1.77 5.05
N ILE A 195 -4.32 -1.08 4.53
CA ILE A 195 -4.74 0.25 5.02
C ILE A 195 -5.22 0.14 6.47
N HIS A 196 -6.02 -0.87 6.78
CA HIS A 196 -6.52 -1.10 8.13
C HIS A 196 -5.37 -1.33 9.12
N GLU A 197 -4.47 -2.27 8.82
CA GLU A 197 -3.31 -2.57 9.67
C GLU A 197 -2.43 -1.33 9.93
N ILE A 198 -2.23 -0.49 8.91
CA ILE A 198 -1.46 0.76 9.05
C ILE A 198 -2.21 1.78 9.90
N TYR A 199 -3.50 2.01 9.64
CA TYR A 199 -4.29 3.06 10.30
C TYR A 199 -4.55 2.74 11.78
N THR A 200 -4.93 1.50 12.09
CA THR A 200 -5.21 1.07 13.48
C THR A 200 -3.94 0.77 14.28
N VAL A 201 -2.80 0.65 13.58
CA VAL A 201 -1.50 0.26 14.16
C VAL A 201 -1.59 -1.14 14.80
N GLY A 202 -1.98 -2.11 13.98
CA GLY A 202 -2.17 -3.50 14.37
C GLY A 202 -0.87 -4.21 14.79
N PRO A 203 -0.96 -5.50 15.17
CA PRO A 203 0.17 -6.29 15.66
C PRO A 203 1.29 -6.46 14.63
N ASN A 204 0.95 -6.49 13.34
CA ASN A 204 1.86 -6.70 12.22
C ASN A 204 2.21 -5.39 11.50
N PHE A 205 1.98 -4.23 12.14
CA PHE A 205 2.30 -2.91 11.61
C PHE A 205 3.76 -2.80 11.11
N LYS A 206 4.72 -3.38 11.84
CA LYS A 206 6.14 -3.31 11.48
C LYS A 206 6.40 -3.95 10.13
N GLN A 207 5.75 -5.08 9.85
CA GLN A 207 5.86 -5.85 8.63
C GLN A 207 5.16 -5.13 7.48
N ALA A 208 3.95 -4.63 7.70
CA ALA A 208 3.20 -3.82 6.74
C ALA A 208 3.94 -2.53 6.34
N SER A 209 4.44 -1.76 7.33
CA SER A 209 5.20 -0.53 7.08
C SER A 209 6.54 -0.80 6.40
N ASN A 210 7.23 -1.90 6.72
CA ASN A 210 8.48 -2.25 6.06
C ASN A 210 8.29 -2.75 4.62
N PHE A 211 7.16 -3.43 4.34
CA PHE A 211 6.75 -3.80 2.99
C PHE A 211 6.49 -2.56 2.12
N LEU A 212 5.82 -1.54 2.66
CA LEU A 212 5.66 -0.27 1.97
C LEU A 212 7.02 0.41 1.73
N TRP A 213 7.32 0.68 0.46
CA TRP A 213 8.43 1.54 0.07
C TRP A 213 8.13 2.98 0.52
N PRO A 214 9.13 3.75 0.99
CA PRO A 214 8.92 5.17 1.31
C PRO A 214 8.19 5.92 0.18
N PHE A 215 7.10 6.59 0.52
CA PHE A 215 6.28 7.32 -0.44
C PHE A 215 7.10 8.42 -1.09
N LYS A 216 7.11 8.48 -2.42
CA LYS A 216 7.72 9.59 -3.16
C LYS A 216 6.63 10.62 -3.45
N LEU A 217 6.63 11.71 -2.70
CA LEU A 217 5.65 12.79 -2.80
C LEU A 217 6.14 13.87 -3.77
N SER A 218 5.21 14.59 -4.41
CA SER A 218 5.54 15.77 -5.20
C SER A 218 5.77 16.99 -4.30
N ASN A 219 6.27 18.08 -4.87
CA ASN A 219 6.20 19.38 -4.18
C ASN A 219 4.72 19.73 -3.91
N PRO A 220 4.42 20.41 -2.78
CA PRO A 220 3.06 20.81 -2.47
C PRO A 220 2.53 21.78 -3.54
N ASN A 221 1.33 21.52 -4.03
CA ASN A 221 0.61 22.46 -4.89
C ASN A 221 0.31 23.75 -4.09
N GLY A 222 0.66 24.91 -4.65
CA GLY A 222 0.68 26.20 -3.94
C GLY A 222 1.98 26.50 -3.18
N GLY A 223 2.95 25.58 -3.21
CA GLY A 223 4.25 25.75 -2.58
C GLY A 223 4.26 25.52 -1.06
N PHE A 224 5.46 25.59 -0.50
CA PHE A 224 5.64 25.62 0.96
C PHE A 224 5.32 27.03 1.48
N ARG A 225 5.10 27.17 2.78
CA ARG A 225 4.93 28.48 3.43
C ARG A 225 6.18 29.34 3.21
N PRO A 226 6.04 30.68 3.17
CA PRO A 226 7.17 31.59 2.90
C PRO A 226 8.39 31.35 3.80
N ARG A 227 8.15 30.95 5.06
CA ARG A 227 9.20 30.61 6.04
C ARG A 227 9.31 29.09 6.24
N LYS A 228 9.41 28.33 5.13
CA LYS A 228 9.48 26.85 5.09
C LYS A 228 10.34 26.20 6.18
N PHE A 229 11.52 26.77 6.49
CA PHE A 229 12.49 26.19 7.44
C PHE A 229 12.31 26.63 8.90
N LYS A 230 11.19 27.27 9.24
CA LYS A 230 10.80 27.51 10.63
C LYS A 230 9.87 26.40 11.13
N HIS A 231 9.71 26.32 12.45
CA HIS A 231 8.72 25.43 13.06
C HIS A 231 7.30 25.87 12.65
N PHE A 232 6.37 24.92 12.59
CA PHE A 232 4.98 25.18 12.17
C PHE A 232 4.29 26.25 13.01
N ILE A 233 4.55 26.26 14.32
CA ILE A 233 4.01 27.26 15.27
C ILE A 233 4.48 28.69 14.91
N GLU A 234 5.68 28.85 14.35
CA GLU A 234 6.23 30.14 13.93
C GLU A 234 5.82 30.54 12.49
N GLY A 235 4.85 29.82 11.91
CA GLY A 235 4.39 30.01 10.53
C GLY A 235 5.26 29.31 9.47
N GLY A 236 6.14 28.39 9.86
CA GLY A 236 6.90 27.54 8.93
C GLY A 236 6.20 26.22 8.59
N ASP A 237 6.95 25.25 8.07
CA ASP A 237 6.43 23.92 7.71
C ASP A 237 7.05 22.76 8.50
N LEU A 238 8.11 23.00 9.28
CA LEU A 238 8.81 21.94 10.02
C LEU A 238 8.10 21.58 11.33
N GLY A 239 8.41 20.39 11.82
CA GLY A 239 7.97 19.88 13.12
C GLY A 239 6.56 19.33 13.15
N ASN A 240 5.99 19.28 14.36
CA ASN A 240 4.68 18.68 14.57
C ASN A 240 3.57 19.63 14.12
N ARG A 241 2.70 19.13 13.25
CA ARG A 241 1.53 19.84 12.72
C ARG A 241 0.22 19.20 13.13
N GLU A 242 0.27 18.15 13.94
CA GLU A 242 -0.88 17.36 14.38
C GLU A 242 -1.77 16.98 13.18
N GLU A 243 -3.03 17.40 13.15
CA GLU A 243 -3.98 17.10 12.08
C GLU A 243 -3.73 17.91 10.79
N ASN A 244 -3.02 19.04 10.87
CA ASN A 244 -2.74 19.90 9.70
C ASN A 244 -1.77 19.25 8.71
N ILE A 245 -1.11 18.15 9.09
CA ILE A 245 -0.32 17.34 8.16
C ILE A 245 -1.18 16.83 7.00
N ASN A 246 -2.48 16.58 7.23
CA ASN A 246 -3.38 16.04 6.22
C ASN A 246 -3.59 17.02 5.05
N ALA A 247 -3.58 18.33 5.32
CA ALA A 247 -3.63 19.34 4.27
C ALA A 247 -2.36 19.32 3.41
N LEU A 248 -1.19 19.23 4.06
CA LEU A 248 0.09 19.14 3.36
C LEU A 248 0.17 17.85 2.51
N ILE A 249 -0.23 16.71 3.06
CA ILE A 249 -0.29 15.43 2.33
C ILE A 249 -1.13 15.59 1.07
N ARG A 250 -2.34 16.18 1.16
CA ARG A 250 -3.21 16.38 -0.01
C ARG A 250 -2.59 17.28 -1.07
N GLN A 251 -1.83 18.31 -0.68
CA GLN A 251 -1.12 19.17 -1.62
C GLN A 251 0.04 18.45 -2.31
N MET A 252 0.67 17.48 -1.65
CA MET A 252 1.82 16.72 -2.14
C MET A 252 1.45 15.38 -2.80
N ASN A 253 0.17 15.01 -2.77
CA ASN A 253 -0.33 13.71 -3.24
C ASN A 253 -0.88 13.76 -4.66
#